data_AF-A0A927NMQ7-F1
#
_entry.id   AF-A0A927NMQ7-F1
#
_cell.length_a   1.000
_cell.length_b   1.000
_cell.length_c   1.000
_cell.angle_alpha   90.00
_cell.angle_beta   90.00
_cell.angle_gamma   90.00
#
_symmetry.space_group_name_H-M   'P 1'
#
loop_
_entity.id
_entity.type
_entity.pdbx_description
1 polymer ?
#
loop_
_entity_poly.entity_id
_entity_poly.type
_entity_poly.pdbx_seq_one_letter_code
_entity_poly.pdbx_strand_id
1 'polypeptide(L)'
;MSQNIPEETMKKVELLWTKVGFVVQLSQMVEYNLANILGFDEILKKFDDEKPLSKKIYDKAVKKANSLYKKLSKRPLGKILEQAEKVKFFTEDGLKLLSEACEKRNFVIHHLFREDLFKGYVDTQPEYYYETVEETIGILHEINEQLVEIFKQQKQEYWML
;
A
#
# COMPACT_ATOMS: atom_id res chain seq x y z
N MET A 1 -13.71 -34.22 10.36
CA MET A 1 -14.91 -34.04 11.20
C MET A 1 -15.20 -32.56 11.22
N SER A 2 -16.25 -32.12 10.52
CA SER A 2 -16.72 -30.73 10.58
C SER A 2 -17.31 -30.53 11.97
N GLN A 3 -16.60 -29.86 12.87
CA GLN A 3 -17.26 -29.33 14.07
C GLN A 3 -18.27 -28.30 13.58
N ASN A 4 -19.54 -28.46 13.94
CA ASN A 4 -20.55 -27.45 13.65
C ASN A 4 -20.22 -26.20 14.48
N ILE A 5 -19.50 -25.26 13.87
CA ILE A 5 -19.23 -23.94 14.45
C ILE A 5 -20.58 -23.28 14.73
N PRO A 6 -20.84 -22.77 15.96
CA PRO A 6 -22.08 -22.07 16.27
C PRO A 6 -22.34 -20.92 15.31
N GLU A 7 -23.61 -20.66 14.96
CA GLU A 7 -23.97 -19.59 14.00
C GLU A 7 -23.42 -18.22 14.42
N GLU A 8 -23.44 -17.91 15.71
CA GLU A 8 -22.86 -16.68 16.25
C GLU A 8 -21.34 -16.61 16.03
N THR A 9 -20.63 -17.71 16.28
CA THR A 9 -19.19 -17.81 16.02
C THR A 9 -18.89 -17.69 14.53
N MET A 10 -19.72 -18.30 13.66
CA MET A 10 -19.56 -18.18 12.21
C MET A 10 -19.67 -16.73 11.74
N LYS A 11 -20.61 -15.94 12.26
CA LYS A 11 -20.71 -14.50 11.94
C LYS A 11 -19.45 -13.72 12.31
N LYS A 12 -18.82 -14.09 13.42
CA LYS A 12 -17.55 -13.49 13.86
C LYS A 12 -16.37 -13.92 12.98
N VAL A 13 -16.35 -15.19 12.56
CA VAL A 13 -15.38 -15.69 11.56
C VAL A 13 -15.52 -14.93 10.23
N GLU A 14 -16.74 -14.77 9.72
CA GLU A 14 -17.01 -13.99 8.50
C GLU A 14 -16.54 -12.54 8.63
N LEU A 15 -16.76 -11.93 9.80
CA LEU A 15 -16.28 -10.57 10.08
C LEU A 15 -14.74 -10.51 10.10
N LEU A 16 -14.05 -11.49 10.70
CA LEU A 16 -12.60 -11.60 10.66
C LEU A 16 -12.09 -11.66 9.21
N TRP A 17 -12.66 -12.53 8.40
CA TRP A 17 -12.29 -12.67 6.99
C TRP A 17 -12.56 -11.39 6.19
N THR A 18 -13.66 -10.71 6.48
CA THR A 18 -13.99 -9.41 5.87
C THR A 18 -12.91 -8.37 6.19
N LYS A 19 -12.47 -8.28 7.45
CA LYS A 19 -11.39 -7.36 7.85
C LYS A 19 -10.06 -7.70 7.19
N VAL A 20 -9.69 -8.99 7.13
CA VAL A 20 -8.48 -9.43 6.41
C VAL A 20 -8.57 -9.11 4.91
N GLY A 21 -9.72 -9.34 4.28
CA GLY A 21 -9.97 -8.95 2.90
C GLY A 21 -9.82 -7.44 2.68
N PHE A 22 -10.26 -6.63 3.64
CA PHE A 22 -10.10 -5.18 3.60
C PHE A 22 -8.64 -4.74 3.70
N VAL A 23 -7.82 -5.41 4.53
CA VAL A 23 -6.36 -5.21 4.56
C VAL A 23 -5.75 -5.46 3.17
N VAL A 24 -6.13 -6.55 2.50
CA VAL A 24 -5.63 -6.84 1.13
C VAL A 24 -6.00 -5.72 0.16
N GLN A 25 -7.25 -5.25 0.18
CA GLN A 25 -7.71 -4.19 -0.69
C GLN A 25 -6.95 -2.87 -0.45
N LEU A 26 -6.81 -2.45 0.81
CA LEU A 26 -6.05 -1.25 1.16
C LEU A 26 -4.57 -1.37 0.74
N SER A 27 -3.99 -2.55 0.90
CA SER A 27 -2.61 -2.82 0.45
C SER A 27 -2.44 -2.57 -1.04
N GLN A 28 -3.41 -3.02 -1.86
CA GLN A 28 -3.39 -2.80 -3.31
C GLN A 28 -3.55 -1.32 -3.66
N MET A 29 -4.37 -0.57 -2.91
CA MET A 29 -4.51 0.88 -3.10
C MET A 29 -3.21 1.62 -2.79
N VAL A 30 -2.54 1.27 -1.69
CA VAL A 30 -1.22 1.82 -1.31
C VAL A 30 -0.18 1.51 -2.40
N GLU A 31 -0.09 0.26 -2.86
CA GLU A 31 0.83 -0.15 -3.94
C GLU A 31 0.56 0.63 -5.24
N TYR A 32 -0.71 0.78 -5.62
CA TYR A 32 -1.12 1.52 -6.80
C TYR A 32 -0.74 3.01 -6.70
N ASN A 33 -1.05 3.66 -5.58
CA ASN A 33 -0.75 5.07 -5.36
C ASN A 33 0.75 5.32 -5.36
N LEU A 34 1.52 4.45 -4.69
CA LEU A 34 2.98 4.54 -4.65
C LEU A 34 3.60 4.38 -6.05
N ALA A 35 3.10 3.43 -6.86
CA ALA A 35 3.55 3.25 -8.24
C ALA A 35 3.25 4.47 -9.12
N ASN A 36 2.11 5.13 -8.92
CA ASN A 36 1.78 6.37 -9.63
C ASN A 36 2.70 7.52 -9.22
N ILE A 37 2.91 7.73 -7.92
CA ILE A 37 3.79 8.78 -7.40
C ILE A 37 5.21 8.63 -7.95
N LEU A 38 5.74 7.41 -7.97
CA LEU A 38 7.06 7.10 -8.52
C LEU A 38 7.13 7.34 -10.04
N GLY A 39 6.06 7.00 -10.77
CA GLY A 39 5.95 7.28 -12.19
C GLY A 39 5.93 8.78 -12.49
N PHE A 40 5.19 9.57 -11.72
CA PHE A 40 5.11 11.02 -11.89
C PHE A 40 6.40 11.74 -11.50
N ASP A 41 7.08 11.29 -10.44
CA ASP A 41 8.37 11.83 -10.03
C ASP A 41 9.45 11.73 -11.14
N GLU A 42 9.44 10.64 -11.91
CA GLU A 42 10.31 10.50 -13.09
C GLU A 42 10.03 11.53 -14.20
N ILE A 43 8.79 12.00 -14.31
CA ILE A 43 8.43 13.07 -15.24
C ILE A 43 8.93 14.40 -14.69
N LEU A 44 8.63 14.72 -13.42
CA LEU A 44 9.03 15.97 -12.78
C LEU A 44 10.55 16.16 -12.76
N LYS A 45 11.34 15.12 -12.46
CA LYS A 45 12.81 15.16 -12.52
C LYS A 45 13.34 15.65 -13.87
N LYS A 46 12.67 15.33 -14.97
CA LYS A 46 13.09 15.78 -16.31
C LYS A 46 12.82 17.26 -16.54
N PHE A 47 11.77 17.83 -15.92
CA PHE A 47 11.49 19.26 -15.94
C PHE A 47 12.49 20.08 -15.11
N ASP A 48 13.03 19.50 -14.04
CA ASP A 48 14.08 20.14 -13.24
C ASP A 48 15.42 20.16 -13.99
N ASP A 49 15.74 19.10 -14.75
CA ASP A 49 17.01 18.96 -15.47
C ASP A 49 17.11 19.81 -16.76
N GLU A 50 16.00 20.02 -17.48
CA GLU A 50 16.01 20.58 -18.84
C GLU A 50 14.84 21.56 -19.08
N LYS A 51 15.12 22.88 -19.10
CA LYS A 51 14.16 23.92 -19.51
C LYS A 51 14.70 24.74 -20.70
N PRO A 52 13.90 24.92 -21.79
CA PRO A 52 12.54 24.44 -22.01
C PRO A 52 12.49 22.97 -22.45
N LEU A 53 11.45 22.26 -22.01
CA LEU A 53 11.31 20.83 -22.25
C LEU A 53 10.69 20.58 -23.63
N SER A 54 11.46 19.99 -24.55
CA SER A 54 10.92 19.64 -25.87
C SER A 54 9.87 18.52 -25.77
N LYS A 55 8.90 18.50 -26.69
CA LYS A 55 7.91 17.40 -26.80
C LYS A 55 8.55 16.02 -26.81
N LYS A 56 9.73 15.88 -27.44
CA LYS A 56 10.48 14.62 -27.52
C LYS A 56 11.02 14.17 -26.15
N ILE A 57 11.46 15.10 -25.31
CA ILE A 57 11.94 14.81 -23.95
C ILE A 57 10.74 14.41 -23.07
N TYR A 58 9.64 15.14 -23.19
CA TYR A 58 8.39 14.83 -22.50
C TYR A 58 7.87 13.43 -22.83
N ASP A 59 7.73 13.10 -24.12
CA ASP A 59 7.26 11.78 -24.57
C ASP A 59 8.17 10.65 -24.07
N LYS A 60 9.49 10.91 -23.96
CA LYS A 60 10.46 9.95 -23.40
C LYS A 60 10.27 9.77 -21.89
N ALA A 61 10.03 10.86 -21.15
CA ALA A 61 9.75 10.84 -19.72
C ALA A 61 8.46 10.05 -19.43
N VAL A 62 7.38 10.33 -20.17
CA VAL A 62 6.10 9.60 -20.06
C VAL A 62 6.26 8.11 -20.39
N LYS A 63 7.03 7.75 -21.41
CA LYS A 63 7.33 6.34 -21.70
C LYS A 63 8.10 5.66 -20.57
N LYS A 64 9.07 6.36 -19.97
CA LYS A 64 9.85 5.85 -18.83
C LYS A 64 8.96 5.65 -17.60
N ALA A 65 8.12 6.64 -17.27
CA ALA A 65 7.14 6.59 -16.19
C ALA A 65 6.18 5.40 -16.35
N ASN A 66 5.58 5.23 -17.54
CA ASN A 66 4.70 4.11 -17.84
C ASN A 66 5.41 2.75 -17.73
N SER A 67 6.66 2.65 -18.17
CA SER A 67 7.45 1.43 -18.03
C SER A 67 7.79 1.14 -16.57
N LEU A 68 8.08 2.18 -15.77
CA LEU A 68 8.34 2.04 -14.35
C LEU A 68 7.08 1.57 -13.62
N TYR A 69 5.94 2.22 -13.87
CA TYR A 69 4.64 1.82 -13.34
C TYR A 69 4.34 0.34 -13.65
N LYS A 70 4.45 -0.09 -14.91
CA LYS A 70 4.22 -1.50 -15.31
C LYS A 70 5.17 -2.50 -14.61
N LYS A 71 6.37 -2.05 -14.23
CA LYS A 71 7.34 -2.88 -13.49
C LYS A 71 6.99 -2.93 -12.01
N LEU A 72 6.59 -1.80 -11.42
CA LEU A 72 6.24 -1.67 -10.01
C LEU A 72 4.92 -2.35 -9.69
N SER A 73 3.93 -2.27 -10.58
CA SER A 73 2.60 -2.89 -10.41
C SER A 73 2.64 -4.43 -10.35
N LYS A 74 3.80 -5.05 -10.62
CA LYS A 74 4.02 -6.49 -10.54
C LYS A 74 4.90 -6.88 -9.36
N ARG A 75 5.28 -5.93 -8.51
CA ARG A 75 6.18 -6.14 -7.38
C ARG A 75 5.41 -5.99 -6.07
N PRO A 76 5.78 -6.75 -5.02
CA PRO A 76 5.18 -6.58 -3.70
C PRO A 76 5.57 -5.22 -3.12
N LEU A 77 4.70 -4.64 -2.29
CA LEU A 77 4.89 -3.35 -1.60
C LEU A 77 6.32 -3.13 -1.08
N GLY A 78 6.89 -4.12 -0.38
CA GLY A 78 8.25 -4.01 0.17
C GLY A 78 9.33 -3.68 -0.87
N LYS A 79 9.17 -4.08 -2.14
CA LYS A 79 10.09 -3.75 -3.24
C LYS A 79 9.82 -2.40 -3.89
N ILE A 80 8.66 -1.80 -3.61
CA ILE A 80 8.30 -0.46 -4.06
C ILE A 80 8.84 0.59 -3.07
N LEU A 81 8.91 0.25 -1.77
CA LEU A 81 9.44 1.12 -0.70
C LEU A 81 10.86 1.63 -0.96
N GLU A 82 11.77 0.75 -1.40
CA GLU A 82 13.17 1.09 -1.71
C GLU A 82 13.29 2.23 -2.75
N GLN A 83 12.23 2.53 -3.49
CA GLN A 83 12.18 3.63 -4.47
C GLN A 83 11.47 4.87 -3.93
N ALA A 84 10.58 4.72 -2.95
CA ALA A 84 9.86 5.83 -2.31
C ALA A 84 10.81 6.82 -1.64
N GLU A 85 11.89 6.32 -1.01
CA GLU A 85 12.94 7.13 -0.38
C GLU A 85 13.62 8.14 -1.33
N LYS A 86 13.48 7.95 -2.65
CA LYS A 86 14.13 8.77 -3.68
C LYS A 86 13.22 9.87 -4.24
N VAL A 87 12.01 9.99 -3.72
CA VAL A 87 11.00 10.96 -4.15
C VAL A 87 10.95 12.09 -3.14
N LYS A 88 11.12 13.33 -3.61
CA LYS A 88 11.26 14.53 -2.75
C LYS A 88 10.05 14.87 -1.88
N PHE A 89 8.89 14.32 -2.21
CA PHE A 89 7.61 14.62 -1.55
C PHE A 89 7.35 13.75 -0.31
N PHE A 90 8.14 12.69 -0.08
CA PHE A 90 8.00 11.90 1.13
C PHE A 90 8.73 12.56 2.29
N THR A 91 8.03 12.71 3.42
CA THR A 91 8.63 13.07 4.70
C THR A 91 9.23 11.84 5.37
N GLU A 92 10.15 12.05 6.32
CA GLU A 92 10.72 10.96 7.13
C GLU A 92 9.64 10.18 7.88
N ASP A 93 8.68 10.88 8.49
CA ASP A 93 7.53 10.28 9.16
C ASP A 93 6.65 9.47 8.19
N GLY A 94 6.42 9.97 6.97
CA GLY A 94 5.66 9.26 5.95
C GLY A 94 6.37 7.98 5.47
N LEU A 95 7.70 8.00 5.33
CA LEU A 95 8.49 6.80 5.01
C LEU A 95 8.44 5.78 6.14
N LYS A 96 8.54 6.24 7.40
CA LYS A 96 8.44 5.37 8.57
C LYS A 96 7.07 4.70 8.66
N LEU A 97 6.00 5.47 8.49
CA LEU A 97 4.63 4.95 8.49
C LEU A 97 4.41 3.95 7.34
N LEU A 98 4.94 4.23 6.16
CA LEU A 98 4.86 3.33 5.01
C LEU A 98 5.62 2.00 5.24
N SER A 99 6.77 2.05 5.93
CA SER A 99 7.50 0.86 6.37
C SER A 99 6.69 0.04 7.38
N GLU A 100 6.15 0.69 8.41
CA GLU A 100 5.31 0.06 9.43
C GLU A 100 4.05 -0.58 8.81
N ALA A 101 3.40 0.13 7.88
CA ALA A 101 2.27 -0.39 7.12
C ALA A 101 2.62 -1.67 6.36
N CYS A 102 3.80 -1.71 5.73
CA CYS A 102 4.26 -2.90 5.03
C CYS A 102 4.54 -4.07 5.97
N GLU A 103 5.14 -3.82 7.14
CA GLU A 103 5.43 -4.85 8.14
C GLU A 103 4.15 -5.45 8.73
N LYS A 104 3.23 -4.61 9.22
CA LYS A 104 1.94 -5.04 9.79
C LYS A 104 1.10 -5.80 8.76
N ARG A 105 1.06 -5.29 7.52
CA ARG A 105 0.39 -5.99 6.42
C ARG A 105 0.99 -7.38 6.18
N ASN A 106 2.32 -7.49 6.11
CA ASN A 106 2.97 -8.78 5.88
C ASN A 106 2.67 -9.76 7.02
N PHE A 107 2.64 -9.28 8.26
CA PHE A 107 2.20 -10.08 9.39
C PHE A 107 0.77 -10.58 9.22
N VAL A 108 -0.19 -9.68 8.93
CA VAL A 108 -1.60 -10.05 8.77
C VAL A 108 -1.79 -11.09 7.65
N ILE A 109 -1.13 -10.90 6.50
CA ILE A 109 -1.32 -11.76 5.32
C ILE A 109 -0.59 -13.10 5.44
N HIS A 110 0.59 -13.14 6.08
CA HIS A 110 1.45 -14.32 6.03
C HIS A 110 1.59 -15.04 7.38
N HIS A 111 1.28 -14.38 8.50
CA HIS A 111 1.64 -14.86 9.83
C HIS A 111 0.50 -14.87 10.85
N LEU A 112 -0.57 -14.10 10.64
CA LEU A 112 -1.67 -13.94 11.61
C LEU A 112 -2.21 -15.28 12.14
N PHE A 113 -2.43 -16.24 11.24
CA PHE A 113 -3.01 -17.54 11.58
C PHE A 113 -1.98 -18.64 11.83
N ARG A 114 -0.69 -18.31 11.94
CA ARG A 114 0.35 -19.32 12.11
C ARG A 114 0.19 -20.09 13.43
N GLU A 115 -0.10 -19.38 14.51
CA GLU A 115 -0.34 -19.99 15.82
C GLU A 115 -1.73 -20.63 15.92
N ASP A 116 -2.65 -20.24 15.03
CA ASP A 116 -4.00 -20.79 15.00
C ASP A 116 -4.02 -22.28 14.67
N LEU A 117 -3.02 -22.77 13.94
CA LEU A 117 -2.82 -24.20 13.68
C LEU A 117 -2.78 -25.04 14.97
N PHE A 118 -2.35 -24.44 16.08
CA PHE A 118 -2.30 -25.09 17.40
C PHE A 118 -3.42 -24.64 18.32
N LYS A 119 -3.87 -23.39 18.19
CA LYS A 119 -4.85 -22.76 19.09
C LYS A 119 -6.31 -23.04 18.68
N GLY A 120 -6.60 -23.12 17.38
CA GLY A 120 -7.96 -23.25 16.84
C GLY A 120 -8.87 -22.06 17.18
N TYR A 121 -8.30 -20.86 17.35
CA TYR A 121 -9.03 -19.67 17.76
C TYR A 121 -9.85 -19.07 16.64
N VAL A 122 -9.54 -19.31 15.36
CA VAL A 122 -10.43 -18.88 14.27
C VAL A 122 -11.83 -19.45 14.48
N ASP A 123 -11.95 -20.74 14.78
CA ASP A 123 -13.25 -21.40 14.89
C ASP A 123 -13.89 -21.30 16.29
N THR A 124 -13.17 -20.77 17.28
CA THR A 124 -13.62 -20.74 18.70
C THR A 124 -13.64 -19.35 19.33
N GLN A 125 -12.71 -18.48 18.97
CA GLN A 125 -12.56 -17.11 19.48
C GLN A 125 -11.96 -16.16 18.41
N PRO A 126 -12.65 -15.94 17.27
CA PRO A 126 -12.11 -15.14 16.16
C PRO A 126 -11.80 -13.68 16.52
N GLU A 127 -12.51 -13.12 17.50
CA GLU A 127 -12.24 -11.77 18.06
C GLU A 127 -10.81 -11.58 18.57
N TYR A 128 -10.10 -12.65 18.94
CA TYR A 128 -8.68 -12.60 19.33
C TYR A 128 -7.82 -11.88 18.28
N TYR A 129 -8.19 -11.97 17.00
CA TYR A 129 -7.44 -11.40 15.88
C TYR A 129 -7.87 -9.98 15.49
N TYR A 130 -8.99 -9.46 16.01
CA TYR A 130 -9.57 -8.21 15.52
C TYR A 130 -8.66 -7.01 15.71
N GLU A 131 -8.12 -6.83 16.92
CA GLU A 131 -7.27 -5.67 17.25
C GLU A 131 -6.09 -5.54 16.27
N THR A 132 -5.37 -6.63 16.03
CA THR A 132 -4.23 -6.63 15.10
C THR A 132 -4.63 -6.28 13.67
N VAL A 133 -5.77 -6.80 13.19
CA VAL A 133 -6.25 -6.50 11.83
C VAL A 133 -6.76 -5.06 11.74
N GLU A 134 -7.47 -4.57 12.76
CA GLU A 134 -7.99 -3.20 12.83
C GLU A 134 -6.89 -2.15 12.92
N GLU A 135 -5.85 -2.37 13.71
CA GLU A 135 -4.66 -1.53 13.72
C GLU A 135 -4.00 -1.46 12.34
N THR A 136 -3.90 -2.61 11.66
CA THR A 136 -3.32 -2.69 10.32
C THR A 136 -4.17 -1.92 9.30
N ILE A 137 -5.50 -2.01 9.40
CA ILE A 137 -6.44 -1.21 8.59
C ILE A 137 -6.21 0.28 8.83
N GLY A 138 -6.11 0.71 10.09
CA GLY A 138 -5.90 2.12 10.45
C GLY A 138 -4.63 2.69 9.82
N ILE A 139 -3.50 2.00 9.98
CA ILE A 139 -2.21 2.44 9.43
C ILE A 139 -2.23 2.45 7.90
N LEU A 140 -2.83 1.44 7.25
CA LEU A 140 -2.96 1.43 5.79
C LEU A 140 -3.85 2.56 5.26
N HIS A 141 -4.88 2.94 6.01
CA HIS A 141 -5.74 4.08 5.65
C HIS A 141 -4.97 5.40 5.76
N GLU A 142 -4.29 5.61 6.89
CA GLU A 142 -3.51 6.83 7.14
C GLU A 142 -2.44 7.04 6.08
N ILE A 143 -1.65 6.01 5.75
CA ILE A 143 -0.62 6.15 4.72
C ILE A 143 -1.23 6.36 3.33
N ASN A 144 -2.38 5.76 3.04
CA ASN A 144 -3.07 5.99 1.77
C ASN A 144 -3.52 7.45 1.61
N GLU A 145 -3.98 8.10 2.68
CA GLU A 145 -4.31 9.53 2.66
C GLU A 145 -3.08 10.39 2.39
N GLN A 146 -1.94 10.09 3.03
CA GLN A 146 -0.68 10.80 2.76
C GLN A 146 -0.23 10.63 1.30
N LEU A 147 -0.32 9.41 0.74
CA LEU A 147 0.01 9.15 -0.66
C LEU A 147 -0.89 9.94 -1.62
N VAL A 148 -2.20 10.01 -1.33
CA VAL A 148 -3.14 10.81 -2.11
C VAL A 148 -2.73 12.29 -2.09
N GLU A 149 -2.29 12.81 -0.95
CA GLU A 149 -1.85 14.20 -0.84
C GLU A 149 -0.54 14.47 -1.59
N ILE A 150 0.46 13.59 -1.47
CA ILE A 150 1.69 13.64 -2.28
C ILE A 150 1.36 13.70 -3.77
N PHE A 151 0.43 12.85 -4.22
CA PHE A 151 0.03 12.82 -5.62
C PHE A 151 -0.65 14.12 -6.08
N LYS A 152 -1.44 14.77 -5.21
CA LYS A 152 -2.01 16.09 -5.50
C LYS A 152 -0.92 17.16 -5.62
N GLN A 153 0.06 17.17 -4.71
CA GLN A 153 1.18 18.09 -4.74
C GLN A 153 2.01 17.94 -6.03
N GLN A 154 2.30 16.71 -6.44
CA GLN A 154 2.97 16.43 -7.71
C GLN A 154 2.21 16.99 -8.93
N LYS A 155 0.87 16.86 -8.94
CA LYS A 155 0.04 17.41 -10.02
C LYS A 155 0.02 18.94 -10.04
N GLN A 156 -0.01 19.57 -8.87
CA GLN A 156 0.07 21.02 -8.77
C GLN A 156 1.41 21.54 -9.30
N GLU A 157 2.52 20.90 -8.90
CA GLU A 157 3.84 21.26 -9.43
C GLU A 157 3.91 21.07 -10.94
N TYR A 158 3.35 19.98 -11.47
CA TYR A 158 3.26 19.75 -12.91
C TYR A 158 2.47 20.83 -13.66
N TRP A 159 1.37 21.35 -13.11
CA TRP A 159 0.61 22.44 -13.74
C TRP A 159 1.29 23.81 -13.65
N MET A 160 2.23 23.99 -12.72
CA MET A 160 3.02 25.21 -12.56
C MET A 160 4.30 25.22 -13.43
N LEU A 161 4.61 24.13 -14.11
CA LEU A 161 5.76 23.95 -15.02
C LEU A 161 5.40 24.18 -16.49
#